data_AF-A0A8J5Q1A2-F1
#
_entry.id   AF-A0A8J5Q1A2-F1
#
_cell.length_a   1.000
_cell.length_b   1.000
_cell.length_c   1.000
_cell.angle_alpha   90.00
_cell.angle_beta   90.00
_cell.angle_gamma   90.00
#
_symmetry.space_group_name_H-M   'P 1'
#
loop_
_entity.id
_entity.type
_entity.pdbx_description
1 polymer ?
#
loop_
_entity_poly.entity_id
_entity_poly.type
_entity_poly.pdbx_seq_one_letter_code
_entity_poly.pdbx_strand_id
1 'polypeptide(L)'
;MIKGNWSLSAELKQNERKRQSKIQQRQKHQFKLDKLKQIDPIKLYHRIKRLEEQESRSIKDDEYLNNLQQDWEFIEKNKLHQLKIKTFFDNQQKLQQQKQKELNKLWGQKSIYFNPELNPLGKIPDINNLSERLEPLENLTIPLKNRKQITKYESDPLIQQLNIKLPSGDPPRFYKLIQNTSKPKPKVKIDEAEGDDEELQAKQLNESDASPVDSSDNEDEEEEDYNNHKKPKLV
;
A
#
# COMPACT_ATOMS: atom_id res chain seq x y z
N MET A 1 -57.48 -29.87 42.74
CA MET A 1 -56.37 -29.75 41.77
C MET A 1 -56.92 -30.12 40.40
N ILE A 2 -57.43 -29.13 39.67
CA ILE A 2 -58.17 -29.34 38.42
C ILE A 2 -57.15 -29.56 37.30
N LYS A 3 -57.11 -30.78 36.74
CA LYS A 3 -56.36 -31.06 35.50
C LYS A 3 -57.02 -30.26 34.38
N GLY A 4 -56.35 -29.22 33.90
CA GLY A 4 -56.87 -28.36 32.84
C GLY A 4 -57.21 -29.16 31.59
N ASN A 5 -58.37 -28.90 31.00
CA ASN A 5 -58.85 -29.55 29.79
C ASN A 5 -57.85 -29.34 28.64
N TRP A 6 -57.11 -30.39 28.28
CA TRP A 6 -56.34 -30.42 27.04
C TRP A 6 -57.30 -30.42 25.87
N SER A 7 -57.31 -29.32 25.10
CA SER A 7 -58.04 -29.27 23.84
C SER A 7 -57.08 -29.56 22.69
N LEU A 8 -57.44 -30.54 21.86
CA LEU A 8 -56.71 -30.91 20.64
C LEU A 8 -56.49 -29.68 19.72
N SER A 9 -57.45 -28.75 19.72
CA SER A 9 -57.38 -27.50 18.98
C SER A 9 -56.29 -26.54 19.50
N ALA A 10 -56.06 -26.48 20.82
CA ALA A 10 -54.97 -25.68 21.39
C ALA A 10 -53.59 -26.28 21.06
N GLU A 11 -53.46 -27.61 21.06
CA GLU A 11 -52.23 -28.30 20.68
C GLU A 11 -51.89 -28.09 19.19
N LEU A 12 -52.89 -28.21 18.31
CA LEU A 12 -52.72 -27.94 16.88
C LEU A 12 -52.28 -26.48 16.63
N LYS A 13 -52.91 -25.50 17.29
CA LYS A 13 -52.47 -24.08 17.23
C LYS A 13 -51.05 -23.89 17.74
N GLN A 14 -50.66 -24.57 18.82
CA GLN A 14 -49.31 -24.45 19.36
C GLN A 14 -48.27 -25.06 18.41
N ASN A 15 -48.58 -26.21 17.80
CA ASN A 15 -47.72 -26.86 16.81
C ASN A 15 -47.60 -26.02 15.54
N GLU A 16 -48.68 -25.40 15.08
CA GLU A 16 -48.67 -24.46 13.97
C GLU A 16 -47.80 -23.23 14.29
N ARG A 17 -47.99 -22.59 15.46
CA ARG A 17 -47.14 -21.48 15.91
C ARG A 17 -45.66 -21.85 15.96
N LYS A 18 -45.33 -23.04 16.45
CA LYS A 18 -43.95 -23.57 16.46
C LYS A 18 -43.40 -23.73 15.04
N ARG A 19 -44.20 -24.28 14.10
CA ARG A 19 -43.81 -24.42 12.69
C ARG A 19 -43.58 -23.05 12.04
N GLN A 20 -44.50 -22.12 12.22
CA GLN A 20 -44.40 -20.75 11.71
C GLN A 20 -43.16 -20.03 12.27
N SER A 21 -42.90 -20.13 13.58
CA SER A 21 -41.70 -19.56 14.21
C SER A 21 -40.41 -20.14 13.63
N LYS A 22 -40.33 -21.47 13.43
CA LYS A 22 -39.17 -22.12 12.77
C LYS A 22 -38.96 -21.62 11.34
N ILE A 23 -40.03 -21.45 10.57
CA ILE A 23 -39.97 -20.93 9.20
C ILE A 23 -39.44 -19.49 9.21
N GLN A 24 -39.98 -18.63 10.10
CA GLN A 24 -39.52 -17.25 10.24
C GLN A 24 -38.05 -17.16 10.66
N GLN A 25 -37.60 -18.02 11.59
CA GLN A 25 -36.19 -18.08 11.99
C GLN A 25 -35.29 -18.46 10.83
N ARG A 26 -35.67 -19.47 10.04
CA ARG A 26 -34.94 -19.86 8.82
C ARG A 26 -34.88 -18.74 7.80
N GLN A 27 -36.00 -18.06 7.56
CA GLN A 27 -36.07 -16.92 6.65
C GLN A 27 -35.18 -15.76 7.12
N LYS A 28 -35.22 -15.41 8.41
CA LYS A 28 -34.34 -14.39 9.01
C LYS A 28 -32.87 -14.76 8.87
N HIS A 29 -32.52 -16.02 9.15
CA HIS A 29 -31.16 -16.51 9.00
C HIS A 29 -30.69 -16.45 7.54
N GLN A 30 -31.52 -16.89 6.60
CA GLN A 30 -31.23 -16.85 5.18
C GLN A 30 -31.06 -15.41 4.67
N PHE A 31 -31.97 -14.51 5.07
CA PHE A 31 -31.85 -13.09 4.77
C PHE A 31 -30.55 -12.49 5.32
N LYS A 32 -30.18 -12.82 6.56
CA LYS A 32 -28.91 -12.37 7.16
C LYS A 32 -27.70 -12.92 6.41
N LEU A 33 -27.72 -14.20 6.01
CA LEU A 33 -26.69 -14.79 5.17
C LEU A 33 -26.55 -14.03 3.85
N ASP A 34 -27.64 -13.80 3.15
CA ASP A 34 -27.60 -13.18 1.82
C ASP A 34 -27.18 -11.70 1.89
N LYS A 35 -27.64 -10.98 2.92
CA LYS A 35 -27.17 -9.63 3.24
C LYS A 35 -25.66 -9.60 3.48
N LEU A 36 -25.13 -10.47 4.34
CA LEU A 36 -23.70 -10.47 4.70
C LEU A 36 -22.79 -11.05 3.61
N LYS A 37 -23.31 -11.92 2.74
CA LYS A 37 -22.60 -12.35 1.52
C LYS A 37 -22.32 -11.19 0.57
N GLN A 38 -23.22 -10.20 0.48
CA GLN A 38 -23.05 -9.05 -0.40
C GLN A 38 -22.15 -7.96 0.20
N ILE A 39 -22.00 -7.93 1.53
CA ILE A 39 -21.19 -6.95 2.23
C ILE A 39 -19.69 -7.29 2.12
N ASP A 40 -18.87 -6.26 1.96
CA ASP A 40 -17.41 -6.39 2.01
C ASP A 40 -16.93 -6.48 3.47
N PRO A 41 -16.32 -7.61 3.90
CA PRO A 41 -15.86 -7.79 5.27
C PRO A 41 -14.77 -6.78 5.66
N ILE A 42 -13.94 -6.31 4.72
CA ILE A 42 -12.85 -5.39 5.03
C ILE A 42 -13.40 -4.02 5.43
N LYS A 43 -14.41 -3.54 4.70
CA LYS A 43 -15.11 -2.29 5.05
C LYS A 43 -15.82 -2.39 6.39
N LEU A 44 -16.43 -3.55 6.69
CA LEU A 44 -17.05 -3.83 7.98
C LEU A 44 -16.02 -3.73 9.12
N TYR A 45 -14.87 -4.40 8.96
CA TYR A 45 -13.76 -4.36 9.92
C TYR A 45 -13.28 -2.93 10.19
N HIS A 46 -13.01 -2.14 9.15
CA HIS A 46 -12.59 -0.75 9.31
C HIS A 46 -13.65 0.12 9.99
N ARG A 47 -14.94 -0.14 9.74
CA ARG A 47 -16.02 0.58 10.37
C ARG A 47 -16.11 0.27 11.86
N ILE A 48 -15.97 -0.99 12.25
CA ILE A 48 -15.88 -1.42 13.65
C ILE A 48 -14.70 -0.71 14.32
N LYS A 49 -13.50 -0.83 13.74
CA LYS A 49 -12.28 -0.22 14.30
C LYS A 49 -12.41 1.30 14.48
N ARG A 50 -12.99 1.99 13.50
CA ARG A 50 -13.20 3.45 13.57
C ARG A 50 -14.14 3.84 14.71
N LEU A 51 -15.21 3.08 14.93
CA LEU A 51 -16.15 3.34 16.03
C LEU A 51 -15.53 2.99 17.39
N GLU A 52 -14.70 1.96 17.45
CA GLU A 52 -13.95 1.60 18.67
C GLU A 52 -12.91 2.66 19.05
N GLU A 53 -12.26 3.30 18.07
CA GLU A 53 -11.27 4.36 18.29
C GLU A 53 -11.89 5.71 18.68
N GLN A 54 -13.19 5.90 18.51
CA GLN A 54 -13.85 7.15 18.90
C GLN A 54 -14.01 7.23 20.42
N GLU A 55 -13.48 8.30 21.03
CA GLU A 55 -13.54 8.54 22.48
C GLU A 55 -14.90 9.08 22.96
N SER A 56 -15.63 9.80 22.11
CA SER A 56 -16.94 10.40 22.43
C SER A 56 -18.08 9.66 21.73
N ARG A 57 -18.43 8.46 22.22
CA ARG A 57 -19.52 7.65 21.66
C ARG A 57 -20.86 7.97 22.29
N SER A 58 -21.91 8.03 21.46
CA SER A 58 -23.29 8.07 21.92
C SER A 58 -23.82 6.65 22.19
N ILE A 59 -24.88 6.51 23.00
CA ILE A 59 -25.57 5.24 23.24
C ILE A 59 -26.01 4.57 21.91
N LYS A 60 -26.41 5.38 20.93
CA LYS A 60 -26.77 4.88 19.59
C LYS A 60 -25.58 4.30 18.84
N ASP A 61 -24.40 4.86 19.04
CA ASP A 61 -23.17 4.36 18.42
C ASP A 61 -22.76 3.03 19.03
N ASP A 62 -22.96 2.86 20.34
CA ASP A 62 -22.72 1.59 21.02
C ASP A 62 -23.70 0.49 20.56
N GLU A 63 -24.99 0.80 20.42
CA GLU A 63 -25.97 -0.13 19.83
C GLU A 63 -25.59 -0.50 18.39
N TYR A 64 -25.15 0.49 17.61
CA TYR A 64 -24.73 0.27 16.23
C TYR A 64 -23.46 -0.58 16.14
N LEU A 65 -22.46 -0.32 16.99
CA LEU A 65 -21.22 -1.09 17.11
C LEU A 65 -21.52 -2.54 17.50
N ASN A 66 -22.40 -2.77 18.48
CA ASN A 66 -22.83 -4.10 18.87
C ASN A 66 -23.46 -4.86 17.70
N ASN A 67 -24.29 -4.19 16.88
CA ASN A 67 -24.87 -4.80 15.68
C ASN A 67 -23.79 -5.17 14.64
N LEU A 68 -22.79 -4.31 14.43
CA LEU A 68 -21.68 -4.61 13.52
C LEU A 68 -20.81 -5.77 14.01
N GLN A 69 -20.55 -5.84 15.32
CA GLN A 69 -19.82 -6.95 15.94
C GLN A 69 -20.59 -8.27 15.81
N GLN A 70 -21.91 -8.27 16.04
CA GLN A 70 -22.75 -9.44 15.80
C GLN A 70 -22.77 -9.89 14.33
N ASP A 71 -22.72 -8.93 13.39
CA ASP A 71 -22.60 -9.23 11.96
C ASP A 71 -21.23 -9.82 11.62
N TRP A 72 -20.15 -9.32 12.23
CA TRP A 72 -18.80 -9.87 12.11
C TRP A 72 -18.70 -11.30 12.66
N GLU A 73 -19.19 -11.54 13.87
CA GLU A 73 -19.23 -12.89 14.44
C GLU A 73 -20.03 -13.87 13.57
N PHE A 74 -21.11 -13.39 12.95
CA PHE A 74 -21.92 -14.22 12.06
C PHE A 74 -21.15 -14.59 10.79
N ILE A 75 -20.38 -13.66 10.23
CA ILE A 75 -19.48 -13.91 9.09
C ILE A 75 -18.45 -14.98 9.45
N GLU A 76 -17.84 -14.87 10.63
CA GLU A 76 -16.83 -15.83 11.11
C GLU A 76 -17.42 -17.23 11.34
N LYS A 77 -18.54 -17.32 12.07
CA LYS A 77 -19.24 -18.58 12.37
C LYS A 77 -19.67 -19.33 11.10
N ASN A 78 -20.14 -18.60 10.09
CA ASN A 78 -20.59 -19.18 8.82
C ASN A 78 -19.50 -19.25 7.75
N LYS A 79 -18.25 -18.88 8.07
CA LYS A 79 -17.10 -18.87 7.16
C LYS A 79 -17.35 -18.07 5.86
N LEU A 80 -18.14 -16.99 5.96
CA LEU A 80 -18.36 -16.09 4.84
C LEU A 80 -17.07 -15.34 4.50
N HIS A 81 -16.77 -15.17 3.21
CA HIS A 81 -15.60 -14.42 2.72
C HIS A 81 -14.24 -14.85 3.31
N GLN A 82 -14.11 -16.12 3.72
CA GLN A 82 -12.94 -16.62 4.45
C GLN A 82 -11.60 -16.32 3.77
N LEU A 83 -11.52 -16.47 2.45
CA LEU A 83 -10.30 -16.18 1.68
C LEU A 83 -9.91 -14.70 1.78
N LYS A 84 -10.86 -13.78 1.62
CA LYS A 84 -10.61 -12.33 1.69
C LYS A 84 -10.16 -11.89 3.08
N ILE A 85 -10.77 -12.46 4.11
CA ILE A 85 -10.42 -12.13 5.51
C ILE A 85 -9.00 -12.62 5.83
N LYS A 86 -8.67 -13.86 5.44
CA LYS A 86 -7.33 -14.42 5.64
C LYS A 86 -6.27 -13.59 4.91
N THR A 87 -6.46 -13.33 3.63
CA THR A 87 -5.49 -12.55 2.84
C THR A 87 -5.31 -11.13 3.39
N PHE A 88 -6.38 -10.51 3.87
CA PHE A 88 -6.32 -9.20 4.51
C PHE A 88 -5.45 -9.21 5.78
N PHE A 89 -5.66 -10.17 6.68
CA PHE A 89 -4.87 -10.27 7.91
C PHE A 89 -3.41 -10.66 7.62
N ASP A 90 -3.17 -11.56 6.66
CA ASP A 90 -1.81 -11.92 6.24
C ASP A 90 -1.05 -10.71 5.67
N ASN A 91 -1.74 -9.89 4.86
CA ASN A 91 -1.15 -8.66 4.32
C ASN A 91 -0.87 -7.63 5.41
N GLN A 92 -1.77 -7.47 6.39
CA GLN A 92 -1.51 -6.59 7.53
C GLN A 92 -0.30 -7.06 8.35
N GLN A 93 -0.19 -8.35 8.63
CA GLN A 93 0.96 -8.91 9.34
C GLN A 93 2.27 -8.71 8.56
N LYS A 94 2.27 -8.96 7.25
CA LYS A 94 3.42 -8.71 6.38
C LYS A 94 3.86 -7.24 6.41
N LEU A 95 2.91 -6.31 6.33
CA LEU A 95 3.20 -4.87 6.42
C LEU A 95 3.79 -4.49 7.78
N GLN A 96 3.24 -5.02 8.88
CA GLN A 96 3.78 -4.77 10.22
C GLN A 96 5.19 -5.33 10.37
N GLN A 97 5.44 -6.55 9.87
CA GLN A 97 6.78 -7.15 9.88
C GLN A 97 7.77 -6.36 9.02
N GLN A 98 7.36 -5.86 7.86
CA GLN A 98 8.19 -5.00 7.02
C GLN A 98 8.54 -3.70 7.73
N LYS A 99 7.56 -3.03 8.34
CA LYS A 99 7.80 -1.82 9.15
C LYS A 99 8.76 -2.09 10.31
N GLN A 100 8.59 -3.19 11.04
CA GLN A 100 9.50 -3.57 12.11
C GLN A 100 10.92 -3.85 11.59
N LYS A 101 11.04 -4.53 10.45
CA LYS A 101 12.33 -4.77 9.80
C LYS A 101 13.00 -3.47 9.38
N GLU A 102 12.24 -2.52 8.84
CA GLU A 102 12.74 -1.19 8.46
C GLU A 102 13.17 -0.36 9.66
N LEU A 103 12.40 -0.35 10.74
CA LEU A 103 12.76 0.31 12.00
C LEU A 103 14.04 -0.27 12.60
N ASN A 104 14.19 -1.60 12.56
CA ASN A 104 15.37 -2.29 13.09
C ASN A 104 16.55 -2.33 12.10
N LYS A 105 16.37 -1.84 10.87
CA LYS A 105 17.39 -1.92 9.83
C LYS A 105 18.54 -0.98 10.16
N LEU A 106 19.73 -1.55 10.33
CA LEU A 106 20.96 -0.78 10.41
C LEU A 106 21.42 -0.42 9.01
N TRP A 107 21.47 0.86 8.71
CA TRP A 107 21.77 1.36 7.38
C TRP A 107 23.27 1.44 7.08
N GLY A 108 24.13 1.38 8.12
CA GLY A 108 25.58 1.46 7.95
C GLY A 108 25.94 2.70 7.14
N GLN A 109 26.80 2.54 6.13
CA GLN A 109 27.26 3.61 5.23
C GLN A 109 26.14 4.40 4.53
N LYS A 110 24.94 3.83 4.40
CA LYS A 110 23.80 4.50 3.75
C LYS A 110 23.06 5.47 4.68
N SER A 111 23.37 5.48 5.97
CA SER A 111 22.80 6.39 6.95
C SER A 111 23.45 7.76 6.88
N ILE A 112 22.67 8.84 7.05
CA ILE A 112 23.23 10.19 7.27
C ILE A 112 24.07 10.23 8.55
N TYR A 113 23.71 9.42 9.55
CA TYR A 113 24.40 9.37 10.85
C TYR A 113 25.62 8.43 10.84
N PHE A 114 26.00 7.87 9.69
CA PHE A 114 27.17 7.00 9.60
C PHE A 114 28.46 7.77 9.82
N ASN A 115 29.20 7.37 10.84
CA ASN A 115 30.57 7.80 11.05
C ASN A 115 31.40 6.53 11.30
N PRO A 116 32.38 6.17 10.45
CA PRO A 116 33.10 4.91 10.57
C PRO A 116 33.80 4.73 11.92
N GLU A 117 34.21 5.82 12.57
CA GLU A 117 34.92 5.78 13.86
C GLU A 117 33.95 5.83 15.06
N LEU A 118 32.90 6.64 14.98
CA LEU A 118 32.03 6.95 16.13
C LEU A 118 30.65 6.26 16.07
N ASN A 119 30.14 5.98 14.87
CA ASN A 119 28.84 5.33 14.64
C ASN A 119 28.86 4.47 13.36
N PRO A 120 29.60 3.34 13.37
CA PRO A 120 29.75 2.49 12.19
C PRO A 120 28.43 1.82 11.76
N LEU A 121 27.43 1.81 12.63
CA LEU A 121 26.11 1.24 12.34
C LEU A 121 25.16 2.27 11.71
N GLY A 122 25.52 3.56 11.75
CA GLY A 122 24.66 4.65 11.30
C GLY A 122 23.36 4.73 12.08
N LYS A 123 23.37 4.39 13.38
CA LYS A 123 22.18 4.45 14.25
C LYS A 123 21.75 5.90 14.48
N ILE A 124 20.45 6.12 14.52
CA ILE A 124 19.88 7.41 14.93
C ILE A 124 20.07 7.52 16.46
N PRO A 125 20.47 8.68 16.99
CA PRO A 125 20.46 8.90 18.44
C PRO A 125 19.07 8.67 19.04
N ASP A 126 19.01 7.97 20.16
CA ASP A 126 17.74 7.73 20.86
C ASP A 126 17.21 9.04 21.46
N ILE A 127 16.12 9.56 20.91
CA ILE A 127 15.51 10.83 21.36
C ILE A 127 15.10 10.78 22.84
N ASN A 128 14.72 9.60 23.34
CA ASN A 128 14.36 9.39 24.75
C ASN A 128 15.53 9.59 25.71
N ASN A 129 16.77 9.50 25.22
CA ASN A 129 17.98 9.69 26.02
C ASN A 129 18.50 11.15 25.96
N LEU A 130 17.86 12.02 25.18
CA LEU A 130 18.21 13.44 25.09
C LEU A 130 17.46 14.23 26.17
N SER A 131 18.16 15.21 26.75
CA SER A 131 17.59 16.11 27.78
C SER A 131 16.50 17.05 27.23
N GLU A 132 16.46 17.24 25.91
CA GLU A 132 15.45 18.05 25.22
C GLU A 132 14.50 17.15 24.44
N ARG A 133 13.19 17.38 24.59
CA ARG A 133 12.15 16.70 23.80
C ARG A 133 12.17 17.22 22.36
N LEU A 134 12.96 16.57 21.53
CA LEU A 134 12.97 16.78 20.09
C LEU A 134 11.99 15.82 19.41
N GLU A 135 11.50 16.17 18.22
CA GLU A 135 10.76 15.22 17.41
C GLU A 135 11.69 14.14 16.84
N PRO A 136 11.19 12.90 16.65
CA PRO A 136 11.99 11.82 16.11
C PRO A 136 12.46 12.13 14.69
N LEU A 137 13.78 12.21 14.50
CA LEU A 137 14.38 12.44 13.19
C LEU A 137 14.44 11.14 12.40
N GLU A 138 13.92 11.14 11.18
CA GLU A 138 14.00 9.99 10.28
C GLU A 138 15.42 9.79 9.73
N ASN A 139 15.83 8.53 9.54
CA ASN A 139 17.07 8.21 8.85
C ASN A 139 16.84 8.20 7.34
N LEU A 140 16.98 9.37 6.72
CA LEU A 140 16.86 9.51 5.27
C LEU A 140 18.10 8.91 4.59
N THR A 141 17.89 7.92 3.72
CA THR A 141 18.96 7.27 2.95
C THR A 141 19.15 7.88 1.56
N ILE A 142 18.29 8.84 1.21
CA ILE A 142 18.23 9.49 -0.09
C ILE A 142 18.80 10.90 0.07
N PRO A 143 19.61 11.39 -0.88
CA PRO A 143 20.07 12.78 -0.84
C PRO A 143 18.87 13.74 -0.80
N LEU A 144 18.89 14.69 0.14
CA LEU A 144 17.90 15.78 0.29
C LEU A 144 17.71 16.64 -0.98
N LYS A 145 18.54 16.43 -2.01
CA LYS A 145 18.55 17.13 -3.30
C LYS A 145 17.51 16.62 -4.31
N ASN A 146 16.64 15.68 -3.96
CA ASN A 146 15.51 15.36 -4.83
C ASN A 146 14.64 16.60 -4.95
N ARG A 147 14.64 17.22 -6.15
CA ARG A 147 14.03 18.52 -6.52
C ARG A 147 12.59 18.76 -6.05
N LYS A 148 11.88 17.73 -5.57
CA LYS A 148 10.52 17.82 -5.00
C LYS A 148 10.51 18.27 -3.53
N GLN A 149 11.63 18.17 -2.80
CA GLN A 149 11.80 18.60 -1.41
C GLN A 149 12.62 19.89 -1.25
N ILE A 150 13.11 20.47 -2.35
CA ILE A 150 13.40 21.91 -2.35
C ILE A 150 12.04 22.56 -2.20
N THR A 151 11.67 22.84 -0.96
CA THR A 151 10.46 23.58 -0.59
C THR A 151 10.37 24.75 -1.56
N LYS A 152 9.32 24.77 -2.38
CA LYS A 152 8.92 25.99 -3.07
C LYS A 152 8.51 26.93 -1.95
N TYR A 153 9.46 27.72 -1.45
CA TYR A 153 9.16 28.78 -0.51
C TYR A 153 8.11 29.67 -1.15
N GLU A 154 7.08 30.00 -0.38
CA GLU A 154 6.11 31.00 -0.82
C GLU A 154 6.85 32.31 -1.10
N SER A 155 6.38 33.04 -2.12
CA SER A 155 6.96 34.35 -2.45
C SER A 155 6.83 35.27 -1.25
N ASP A 156 7.91 35.96 -0.89
CA ASP A 156 7.91 36.96 0.17
C ASP A 156 6.74 37.96 -0.03
N PRO A 157 5.89 38.20 0.98
CA PRO A 157 4.78 39.16 0.88
C PRO A 157 5.24 40.57 0.46
N LEU A 158 6.48 40.96 0.76
CA LEU A 158 7.03 42.24 0.34
C LEU A 158 7.18 42.33 -1.20
N ILE A 159 7.52 41.23 -1.85
CA ILE A 159 7.63 41.13 -3.32
C ILE A 159 6.26 41.33 -3.97
N GLN A 160 5.20 40.80 -3.33
CA GLN A 160 3.82 40.99 -3.78
C GLN A 160 3.35 42.44 -3.58
N GLN A 161 3.67 43.05 -2.44
CA GLN A 161 3.34 44.46 -2.15
C GLN A 161 4.01 45.43 -3.12
N LEU A 162 5.26 45.15 -3.51
CA LEU A 162 6.07 46.03 -4.36
C LEU A 162 5.86 45.76 -5.87
N ASN A 163 5.01 44.81 -6.26
CA ASN A 163 4.76 44.42 -7.65
C ASN A 163 6.05 44.20 -8.47
N ILE A 164 7.08 43.61 -7.83
CA ILE A 164 8.35 43.34 -8.49
C ILE A 164 8.16 42.16 -9.45
N LYS A 165 8.22 42.44 -10.75
CA LYS A 165 8.14 41.40 -11.79
C LYS A 165 9.43 40.58 -11.80
N LEU A 166 9.31 39.29 -11.54
CA LEU A 166 10.43 38.35 -11.69
C LEU A 166 10.87 38.30 -13.17
N PRO A 167 12.18 38.25 -13.45
CA PRO A 167 12.67 38.11 -14.81
C PRO A 167 12.16 36.80 -15.43
N SER A 168 11.81 36.84 -16.71
CA SER A 168 11.38 35.64 -17.44
C SER A 168 12.57 34.72 -17.68
N GLY A 169 12.52 33.49 -17.17
CA GLY A 169 13.50 32.45 -17.47
C GLY A 169 13.87 31.59 -16.26
N ASP A 170 14.72 30.59 -16.50
CA ASP A 170 15.35 29.80 -15.44
C ASP A 170 16.25 30.72 -14.59
N PRO A 171 16.33 30.50 -13.26
CA PRO A 171 17.27 31.23 -12.42
C PRO A 171 18.71 31.03 -12.93
N PRO A 172 19.57 32.04 -12.79
CA PRO A 172 20.93 31.99 -13.30
C PRO A 172 21.68 30.79 -12.70
N ARG A 173 22.16 29.90 -13.57
CA ARG A 173 23.00 28.77 -13.17
C ARG A 173 24.43 29.27 -13.06
N PHE A 174 24.94 29.37 -11.84
CA PHE A 174 26.37 29.58 -11.63
C PHE A 174 27.11 28.28 -11.96
N TYR A 175 27.65 28.18 -13.17
CA TYR A 175 28.59 27.12 -13.50
C TYR A 175 29.89 27.39 -12.75
N LYS A 176 30.19 26.57 -11.75
CA LYS A 176 31.52 26.56 -11.16
C LYS A 176 32.45 25.91 -12.19
N LEU A 177 33.41 26.68 -12.72
CA LEU A 177 34.47 26.13 -13.57
C LEU A 177 35.17 25.02 -12.78
N ILE A 178 35.04 23.78 -13.24
CA ILE A 178 35.74 22.64 -12.65
C ILE A 178 37.20 22.74 -13.11
N GLN A 179 38.02 23.40 -12.31
CA GLN A 179 39.47 23.38 -12.47
C GLN A 179 39.97 21.93 -12.19
N ASN A 180 40.91 21.43 -13.00
CA ASN A 180 41.56 20.11 -12.90
C ASN A 180 40.83 18.89 -13.52
N THR A 181 40.28 18.98 -14.74
CA THR A 181 39.73 17.80 -15.46
C THR A 181 40.58 17.27 -16.62
N SER A 182 41.78 17.82 -16.86
CA SER A 182 42.71 17.23 -17.83
C SER A 182 43.32 15.94 -17.26
N LYS A 183 42.63 14.81 -17.40
CA LYS A 183 43.28 13.50 -17.26
C LYS A 183 44.29 13.37 -18.41
N PRO A 184 45.59 13.11 -18.14
CA PRO A 184 46.53 12.84 -19.22
C PRO A 184 46.08 11.56 -19.96
N LYS A 185 45.98 11.64 -21.30
CA LYS A 185 45.72 10.45 -22.12
C LYS A 185 46.84 9.44 -21.88
N PRO A 186 46.53 8.14 -21.66
CA PRO A 186 47.58 7.14 -21.53
C PRO A 186 48.38 7.07 -22.84
N LYS A 187 49.70 7.19 -22.73
CA LYS A 187 50.62 7.03 -23.86
C LYS A 187 50.53 5.59 -24.34
N VAL A 188 49.96 5.38 -25.54
CA VAL A 188 50.11 4.12 -26.27
C VAL A 188 51.59 4.02 -26.64
N LYS A 189 52.27 2.98 -26.16
CA LYS A 189 53.59 2.61 -26.67
C LYS A 189 53.39 2.05 -28.07
N ILE A 190 53.91 2.75 -29.07
CA ILE A 190 54.06 2.24 -30.42
C ILE A 190 55.51 1.81 -30.48
N ASP A 191 55.76 0.50 -30.45
CA ASP A 191 57.04 -0.07 -30.84
C ASP A 191 57.03 -0.17 -32.37
N GLU A 192 58.07 0.37 -32.99
CA GLU A 192 58.28 0.42 -34.44
C GLU A 192 58.58 -0.97 -34.99
N ALA A 193 57.82 -1.39 -36.02
CA ALA A 193 58.26 -2.34 -37.04
C ALA A 193 57.51 -2.04 -38.35
N GLU A 194 58.26 -1.65 -39.36
CA GLU A 194 57.85 -1.37 -40.74
C GLU A 194 57.43 -2.66 -41.49
N GLY A 195 56.54 -2.54 -42.49
CA GLY A 195 56.41 -3.53 -43.56
C GLY A 195 54.99 -3.79 -44.07
N ASP A 196 54.59 -3.01 -45.08
CA ASP A 196 53.85 -3.30 -46.32
C ASP A 196 52.59 -4.21 -46.38
N ASP A 197 51.56 -3.57 -46.98
CA ASP A 197 50.58 -4.05 -47.96
C ASP A 197 49.43 -5.04 -47.64
N GLU A 198 48.25 -4.58 -48.10
CA GLU A 198 47.08 -5.29 -48.64
C GLU A 198 46.01 -5.95 -47.74
N GLU A 199 44.82 -5.35 -47.86
CA GLU A 199 43.48 -5.94 -48.08
C GLU A 199 42.77 -6.89 -47.08
N LEU A 200 41.51 -6.47 -46.85
CA LEU A 200 40.27 -7.26 -46.78
C LEU A 200 39.88 -8.00 -45.49
N GLN A 201 38.77 -7.47 -44.93
CA GLN A 201 37.52 -8.17 -44.62
C GLN A 201 37.54 -9.47 -43.78
N ALA A 202 36.90 -9.30 -42.63
CA ALA A 202 35.69 -10.02 -42.20
C ALA A 202 35.82 -11.27 -41.32
N LYS A 203 34.76 -11.36 -40.51
CA LYS A 203 34.18 -12.52 -39.81
C LYS A 203 34.76 -12.83 -38.41
N GLN A 204 33.95 -12.66 -37.35
CA GLN A 204 32.97 -13.64 -36.82
C GLN A 204 33.74 -14.83 -36.20
N LEU A 205 33.62 -15.21 -34.92
CA LEU A 205 32.43 -15.52 -34.12
C LEU A 205 32.85 -15.85 -32.67
N ASN A 206 31.90 -15.65 -31.74
CA ASN A 206 31.54 -16.54 -30.62
C ASN A 206 32.55 -16.76 -29.46
N GLU A 207 32.15 -16.93 -28.19
CA GLU A 207 30.86 -17.35 -27.63
C GLU A 207 30.82 -17.11 -26.12
N SER A 208 29.60 -17.12 -25.58
CA SER A 208 29.14 -17.40 -24.19
C SER A 208 29.63 -16.47 -23.05
N ASP A 209 28.82 -16.08 -22.06
CA ASP A 209 27.75 -16.86 -21.44
C ASP A 209 26.69 -16.00 -20.71
N ALA A 210 25.45 -16.48 -20.81
CA ALA A 210 24.27 -16.36 -19.95
C ALA A 210 23.82 -15.02 -19.31
N SER A 211 22.75 -14.50 -19.93
CA SER A 211 21.60 -13.70 -19.44
C SER A 211 20.74 -14.44 -18.37
N PRO A 212 19.61 -13.97 -17.75
CA PRO A 212 18.49 -13.15 -18.33
C PRO A 212 17.93 -12.02 -17.41
N VAL A 213 17.57 -10.81 -17.85
CA VAL A 213 16.44 -10.29 -18.66
C VAL A 213 15.04 -10.64 -18.13
N ASP A 214 14.27 -9.60 -17.74
CA ASP A 214 12.81 -9.63 -17.62
C ASP A 214 12.24 -8.29 -18.12
N SER A 215 11.60 -8.29 -19.28
CA SER A 215 10.55 -7.32 -19.64
C SER A 215 9.77 -7.75 -20.88
N SER A 216 8.43 -7.77 -20.73
CA SER A 216 7.40 -7.36 -21.71
C SER A 216 7.22 -8.27 -22.95
N ASP A 217 6.09 -8.41 -23.62
CA ASP A 217 4.68 -7.96 -23.54
C ASP A 217 4.06 -8.46 -24.87
N ASN A 218 2.74 -8.71 -24.90
CA ASN A 218 1.88 -8.89 -26.09
C ASN A 218 2.12 -10.12 -27.02
N GLU A 219 1.17 -10.73 -27.73
CA GLU A 219 -0.28 -10.66 -28.04
C GLU A 219 -0.50 -11.94 -28.95
N ASP A 220 -1.61 -12.70 -29.03
CA ASP A 220 -2.92 -12.37 -29.62
C ASP A 220 -3.86 -13.62 -29.66
N GLU A 221 -5.18 -13.34 -29.57
CA GLU A 221 -6.37 -13.86 -30.30
C GLU A 221 -6.70 -15.39 -30.35
N GLU A 222 -7.95 -15.88 -30.25
CA GLU A 222 -9.19 -15.54 -30.98
C GLU A 222 -10.54 -15.83 -30.23
N GLU A 223 -11.61 -15.32 -30.85
CA GLU A 223 -13.08 -15.17 -30.60
C GLU A 223 -13.90 -16.44 -30.18
N GLU A 224 -15.12 -16.39 -29.63
CA GLU A 224 -16.43 -15.95 -30.20
C GLU A 224 -17.48 -15.47 -29.16
N ASP A 225 -17.94 -14.23 -29.35
CA ASP A 225 -19.29 -13.71 -29.70
C ASP A 225 -20.67 -14.06 -29.04
N TYR A 226 -21.47 -12.97 -28.96
CA TYR A 226 -22.93 -12.73 -28.77
C TYR A 226 -23.72 -13.19 -27.52
N ASN A 227 -24.20 -12.22 -26.72
CA ASN A 227 -25.57 -11.67 -26.89
C ASN A 227 -25.93 -10.46 -25.99
N ASN A 228 -26.41 -9.41 -26.66
CA ASN A 228 -27.04 -8.19 -26.16
C ASN A 228 -28.35 -8.45 -25.42
N HIS A 229 -28.64 -7.78 -24.29
CA HIS A 229 -30.02 -7.42 -23.89
C HIS A 229 -30.13 -6.02 -23.27
N LYS A 230 -31.06 -5.25 -23.87
CA LYS A 230 -31.51 -3.87 -23.58
C LYS A 230 -31.96 -3.67 -22.13
N LYS A 231 -31.69 -2.47 -21.59
CA LYS A 231 -32.46 -1.87 -20.48
C LYS A 231 -33.46 -0.84 -21.03
N PRO A 232 -34.72 -0.80 -20.56
CA PRO A 232 -35.62 0.31 -20.86
C PRO A 232 -35.40 1.47 -19.87
N LYS A 233 -35.54 2.70 -20.40
CA LYS A 233 -35.80 3.93 -19.62
C LYS A 233 -37.30 3.99 -19.35
N LEU A 234 -37.69 4.34 -18.12
CA LEU A 234 -39.04 4.79 -17.79
C LEU A 234 -38.99 6.29 -17.49
N VAL A 235 -39.91 6.99 -18.13
CA VAL A 235 -40.38 8.36 -17.83
C VAL A 235 -41.40 8.26 -16.69
#